data_AF-A0A1S3IL14-F1
#
_entry.id   AF-A0A1S3IL14-F1
#
_cell.length_a   1.000
_cell.length_b   1.000
_cell.length_c   1.000
_cell.angle_alpha   90.00
_cell.angle_beta   90.00
_cell.angle_gamma   90.00
#
_symmetry.space_group_name_H-M   'P 1'
#
loop_
_entity.id
_entity.type
_entity.pdbx_description
1 polymer ?
#
loop_
_entity_poly.entity_id
_entity_poly.type
_entity_poly.pdbx_seq_one_letter_code
_entity_poly.pdbx_strand_id
1 'polypeptide(L)'
;MKSSASLQESFASDRHFLDATSWFDLHQKARFSAASGRKDNLENFAYLPVTIAHLTGINGTIPEFAQWNYRILCHPLSQDVPFNRFRTVDDLHSRMAFKAGIDQQTLSRRARFQLNPEDSDHWGEGRFYDYGFLDSLMEQIPGKDNYRANLTDDLFGDVALRYEDDEDGSPRVLNAGFYHRWFKVTQKGADGRKLMHRGYSDQNVFMAMTSQPDVVGLNITNCARRGRDCVTVQQKWTYAIPLEIVYMTPLSRWNPYDLEYKGLAYTDEGMTVKEGNRNGQKTVDKAFNGINNALYYQTPVEMFARKQRGDTADTGRYGVGVLDKNGVVRTVDASGFRVKLNIADVGEIRQRWPIMPASVEGSTIMKEIDALKDMVMDQQRYINMYRESPLALATGTTMAPVTADQTLETSLSTSAVISQHSHTLVLDADSIQRMKDGAKIAVRTSTDNGHFHELKVFYNSSIDRFQMFKCDLQNHCWDGHDSQLWPSDG
;
A
#
# COMPACT_ATOMS: atom_id res chain seq x y z
N MET A 1 -8.07 6.88 -23.91
CA MET A 1 -8.48 6.08 -25.09
C MET A 1 -9.82 6.58 -25.61
N LYS A 2 -10.03 6.62 -26.93
CA LYS A 2 -11.29 7.08 -27.56
C LYS A 2 -12.42 6.06 -27.35
N SER A 3 -13.63 6.53 -27.05
CA SER A 3 -14.80 5.69 -26.70
C SER A 3 -15.32 4.78 -27.82
N SER A 4 -15.01 5.07 -29.08
CA SER A 4 -15.40 4.27 -30.25
C SER A 4 -14.37 3.22 -30.67
N ALA A 5 -13.24 3.12 -29.98
CA ALA A 5 -12.21 2.14 -30.30
C ALA A 5 -12.62 0.73 -29.83
N SER A 6 -12.05 -0.29 -30.48
CA SER A 6 -12.16 -1.68 -30.02
C SER A 6 -11.66 -1.80 -28.59
N LEU A 7 -12.41 -2.53 -27.76
CA LEU A 7 -12.00 -2.83 -26.39
C LEU A 7 -10.77 -3.75 -26.43
N GLN A 8 -9.65 -3.29 -25.86
CA GLN A 8 -8.53 -4.17 -25.54
C GLN A 8 -8.53 -4.43 -24.04
N GLU A 9 -8.61 -5.72 -23.70
CA GLU A 9 -8.47 -6.15 -22.33
C GLU A 9 -7.08 -5.81 -21.81
N SER A 10 -7.04 -5.12 -20.67
CA SER A 10 -5.84 -4.50 -20.11
C SER A 10 -4.90 -5.48 -19.41
N PHE A 11 -5.42 -6.65 -19.02
CA PHE A 11 -4.63 -7.71 -18.39
C PHE A 11 -5.33 -9.06 -18.58
N ALA A 12 -4.55 -10.12 -18.74
CA ALA A 12 -5.09 -11.47 -18.79
C ALA A 12 -5.59 -11.89 -17.41
N SER A 13 -6.80 -12.47 -17.36
CA SER A 13 -7.39 -13.08 -16.16
C SER A 13 -7.79 -14.51 -16.47
N ASP A 14 -7.44 -15.44 -15.58
CA ASP A 14 -7.75 -16.86 -15.76
C ASP A 14 -9.25 -17.18 -15.55
N ARG A 15 -10.01 -16.23 -14.98
CA ARG A 15 -11.41 -16.43 -14.56
C ARG A 15 -12.40 -15.56 -15.33
N HIS A 16 -11.98 -14.37 -15.75
CA HIS A 16 -12.86 -13.36 -16.34
C HIS A 16 -12.24 -12.83 -17.61
N PHE A 17 -13.08 -12.53 -18.59
CA PHE A 17 -12.74 -11.75 -19.77
C PHE A 17 -13.79 -10.66 -19.92
N LEU A 18 -13.42 -9.53 -20.53
CA LEU A 18 -14.39 -8.49 -20.85
C LEU A 18 -15.26 -8.92 -22.03
N ASP A 19 -16.47 -9.38 -21.75
CA ASP A 19 -17.55 -9.56 -22.71
C ASP A 19 -18.10 -8.17 -23.12
N ALA A 20 -17.35 -7.45 -23.94
CA ALA A 20 -17.81 -6.23 -24.59
C ALA A 20 -17.03 -5.99 -25.88
N THR A 21 -17.74 -5.54 -26.91
CA THR A 21 -17.14 -5.28 -28.24
C THR A 21 -16.46 -3.91 -28.32
N SER A 22 -16.90 -2.97 -27.49
CA SER A 22 -16.41 -1.59 -27.41
C SER A 22 -16.53 -1.03 -26.00
N TRP A 23 -15.87 0.09 -25.74
CA TRP A 23 -16.00 0.80 -24.46
C TRP A 23 -17.45 1.26 -24.19
N PHE A 24 -18.17 1.68 -25.22
CA PHE A 24 -19.57 2.06 -25.08
C PHE A 24 -20.46 0.88 -24.70
N ASP A 25 -20.26 -0.28 -25.32
CA ASP A 25 -20.97 -1.52 -25.00
C ASP A 25 -20.73 -1.93 -23.54
N LEU A 26 -19.47 -1.91 -23.09
CA LEU A 26 -19.10 -2.16 -21.70
C LEU A 26 -19.83 -1.21 -20.73
N HIS A 27 -19.84 0.08 -21.06
CA HIS A 27 -20.52 1.10 -20.26
C HIS A 27 -22.05 0.89 -20.21
N GLN A 28 -22.68 0.48 -21.31
CA GLN A 28 -24.11 0.18 -21.35
C GLN A 28 -24.46 -1.05 -20.51
N LYS A 29 -23.66 -2.12 -20.60
CA LYS A 29 -23.83 -3.32 -19.76
C LYS A 29 -23.71 -2.96 -18.28
N ALA A 30 -22.68 -2.19 -17.91
CA ALA A 30 -22.48 -1.70 -16.55
C ALA A 30 -23.66 -0.84 -16.06
N ARG A 31 -24.16 0.10 -16.87
CA ARG A 31 -25.33 0.94 -16.54
C ARG A 31 -26.61 0.13 -16.37
N PHE A 32 -26.87 -0.81 -17.28
CA PHE A 32 -28.02 -1.70 -17.20
C PHE A 32 -28.01 -2.48 -15.90
N SER A 33 -26.86 -3.04 -15.53
CA SER A 33 -26.69 -3.80 -14.29
C SER A 33 -26.85 -2.96 -13.04
N ALA A 34 -26.29 -1.74 -13.02
CA ALA A 34 -26.48 -0.81 -11.92
C ALA A 34 -27.95 -0.40 -11.76
N ALA A 35 -28.67 -0.14 -12.87
CA ALA A 35 -30.07 0.28 -12.84
C ALA A 35 -31.04 -0.86 -12.51
N SER A 36 -30.74 -2.09 -12.94
CA SER A 36 -31.60 -3.26 -12.75
C SER A 36 -31.28 -4.07 -11.49
N GLY A 37 -30.12 -3.85 -10.87
CA GLY A 37 -29.59 -4.70 -9.81
C GLY A 37 -29.20 -6.10 -10.26
N ARG A 38 -29.19 -6.39 -11.57
CA ARG A 38 -28.78 -7.68 -12.15
C ARG A 38 -27.30 -7.67 -12.47
N LYS A 39 -26.60 -8.77 -12.20
CA LYS A 39 -25.22 -8.99 -12.64
C LYS A 39 -25.15 -10.07 -13.72
N ASP A 40 -24.10 -10.04 -14.54
CA ASP A 40 -23.75 -11.22 -15.33
C ASP A 40 -23.35 -12.37 -14.41
N ASN A 41 -23.78 -13.58 -14.74
CA ASN A 41 -23.54 -14.76 -13.91
C ASN A 41 -22.06 -15.20 -13.94
N LEU A 42 -21.35 -14.87 -15.03
CA LEU A 42 -19.92 -15.15 -15.18
C LEU A 42 -19.06 -13.95 -14.75
N GLU A 43 -19.69 -12.83 -14.40
CA GLU A 43 -19.05 -11.57 -14.01
C GLU A 43 -18.07 -11.04 -15.07
N ASN A 44 -18.40 -11.24 -16.35
CA ASN A 44 -17.53 -10.94 -17.49
C ASN A 44 -17.63 -9.48 -18.00
N PHE A 45 -18.11 -8.53 -17.19
CA PHE A 45 -17.99 -7.12 -17.55
C PHE A 45 -17.53 -6.30 -16.34
N ALA A 46 -16.52 -5.46 -16.55
CA ALA A 46 -15.98 -4.60 -15.51
C ALA A 46 -16.73 -3.27 -15.43
N TYR A 47 -16.93 -2.78 -14.20
CA TYR A 47 -17.31 -1.39 -13.98
C TYR A 47 -16.07 -0.51 -14.04
N LEU A 48 -15.90 0.20 -15.15
CA LEU A 48 -14.76 1.08 -15.38
C LEU A 48 -15.26 2.53 -15.49
N PRO A 49 -15.04 3.36 -14.47
CA PRO A 49 -15.48 4.75 -14.49
C PRO A 49 -14.92 5.52 -15.69
N VAL A 50 -15.77 6.35 -16.30
CA VAL A 50 -15.43 7.23 -17.41
C VAL A 50 -15.54 8.68 -16.95
N THR A 51 -14.61 9.52 -17.35
CA THR A 51 -14.62 10.96 -17.12
C THR A 51 -14.42 11.72 -18.44
N ILE A 52 -14.91 12.95 -18.50
CA ILE A 52 -14.54 13.88 -19.58
C ILE A 52 -13.21 14.50 -19.17
N ALA A 53 -12.14 14.16 -19.89
CA ALA A 53 -10.80 14.60 -19.55
C ALA A 53 -10.47 15.97 -20.17
N HIS A 54 -10.93 16.20 -21.40
CA HIS A 54 -10.75 17.44 -22.14
C HIS A 54 -12.00 17.80 -22.92
N LEU A 55 -12.12 19.06 -23.30
CA LEU A 55 -13.02 19.51 -24.34
C LEU A 55 -12.20 19.96 -25.55
N THR A 56 -12.43 19.30 -26.68
CA THR A 56 -11.70 19.45 -27.95
C THR A 56 -12.58 20.07 -29.03
N GLY A 57 -12.04 20.33 -30.23
CA GLY A 57 -12.77 20.93 -31.35
C GLY A 57 -12.81 22.47 -31.30
N ILE A 58 -13.48 23.08 -32.29
CA ILE A 58 -13.63 24.54 -32.38
C ILE A 58 -14.38 25.01 -31.13
N ASN A 59 -13.76 25.91 -30.35
CA ASN A 59 -14.28 26.45 -29.09
C ASN A 59 -14.46 25.43 -27.94
N GLY A 60 -13.82 24.24 -28.00
CA GLY A 60 -13.87 23.28 -26.89
C GLY A 60 -15.26 22.70 -26.64
N THR A 61 -15.91 22.21 -27.69
CA THR A 61 -17.29 21.69 -27.63
C THR A 61 -17.40 20.17 -27.68
N ILE A 62 -16.32 19.47 -28.07
CA ILE A 62 -16.31 18.02 -28.29
C ILE A 62 -15.64 17.34 -27.10
N PRO A 63 -16.36 16.59 -26.25
CA PRO A 63 -15.76 15.94 -25.10
C PRO A 63 -14.80 14.83 -25.53
N GLU A 64 -13.59 14.86 -24.97
CA GLU A 64 -12.68 13.74 -24.97
C GLU A 64 -12.86 12.94 -23.68
N PHE A 65 -13.22 11.68 -23.82
CA PHE A 65 -13.44 10.79 -22.69
C PHE A 65 -12.15 10.05 -22.31
N ALA A 66 -11.88 9.98 -21.02
CA ALA A 66 -10.90 9.07 -20.45
C ALA A 66 -11.61 8.04 -19.57
N GLN A 67 -11.07 6.84 -19.55
CA GLN A 67 -11.60 5.74 -18.78
C GLN A 67 -10.52 5.21 -17.85
N TRP A 68 -10.94 4.90 -16.62
CA TRP A 68 -10.08 4.21 -15.68
C TRP A 68 -9.87 2.78 -16.15
N ASN A 69 -8.61 2.38 -16.19
CA ASN A 69 -8.23 1.02 -16.48
C ASN A 69 -7.27 0.54 -15.40
N TYR A 70 -7.30 -0.74 -15.08
CA TYR A 70 -6.51 -1.32 -14.00
C TYR A 70 -5.76 -2.56 -14.46
N ARG A 71 -4.70 -2.88 -13.73
CA ARG A 71 -3.96 -4.14 -13.81
C ARG A 71 -3.48 -4.48 -12.41
N ILE A 72 -3.32 -5.77 -12.13
CA ILE A 72 -2.63 -6.22 -10.91
C ILE A 72 -1.15 -6.41 -11.27
N LEU A 73 -0.27 -5.87 -10.44
CA LEU A 73 1.17 -6.01 -10.56
C LEU A 73 1.70 -6.71 -9.32
N CYS A 74 2.66 -7.61 -9.53
CA CYS A 74 3.49 -8.15 -8.47
C CYS A 74 4.92 -7.68 -8.70
N HIS A 75 5.56 -7.19 -7.65
CA HIS A 75 6.94 -6.72 -7.70
C HIS A 75 7.74 -7.41 -6.58
N PRO A 76 8.91 -8.00 -6.88
CA PRO A 76 9.79 -8.51 -5.84
C PRO A 76 10.44 -7.34 -5.11
N LEU A 77 10.19 -7.22 -3.80
CA LEU A 77 10.82 -6.20 -2.96
C LEU A 77 12.33 -6.50 -2.81
N SER A 78 13.13 -5.46 -2.60
CA SER A 78 14.57 -5.59 -2.36
C SER A 78 14.91 -6.31 -1.05
N GLN A 79 13.96 -6.36 -0.13
CA GLN A 79 14.08 -7.00 1.17
C GLN A 79 12.80 -7.73 1.56
N ASP A 80 12.95 -8.78 2.36
CA ASP A 80 11.81 -9.45 2.99
C ASP A 80 11.29 -8.59 4.13
N VAL A 81 9.96 -8.44 4.22
CA VAL A 81 9.32 -7.77 5.34
C VAL A 81 9.28 -8.74 6.54
N PRO A 82 9.79 -8.39 7.73
CA PRO A 82 9.66 -9.24 8.90
C PRO A 82 8.21 -9.39 9.38
N PHE A 83 7.79 -10.57 9.86
CA PHE A 83 6.39 -10.81 10.25
C PHE A 83 5.90 -9.97 11.44
N ASN A 84 6.80 -9.56 12.33
CA ASN A 84 6.46 -8.66 13.43
C ASN A 84 6.18 -7.21 12.98
N ARG A 85 6.43 -6.88 11.70
CA ARG A 85 5.97 -5.63 11.08
C ARG A 85 4.49 -5.64 10.72
N PHE A 86 3.77 -6.75 10.93
CA PHE A 86 2.33 -6.80 10.70
C PHE A 86 1.54 -6.79 12.01
N ARG A 87 0.46 -6.02 12.02
CA ARG A 87 -0.54 -6.01 13.07
C ARG A 87 -1.90 -6.26 12.45
N THR A 88 -2.68 -7.17 13.02
CA THR A 88 -4.04 -7.44 12.55
C THR A 88 -4.91 -6.22 12.77
N VAL A 89 -5.65 -5.81 11.73
CA VAL A 89 -6.68 -4.78 11.86
C VAL A 89 -7.85 -5.34 12.66
N ASP A 90 -8.28 -4.63 13.71
CA ASP A 90 -9.45 -5.03 14.48
C ASP A 90 -10.76 -4.72 13.73
N ASP A 91 -11.04 -5.57 12.75
CA ASP A 91 -12.30 -5.60 12.00
C ASP A 91 -13.43 -6.14 12.89
N LEU A 92 -13.90 -5.30 13.82
CA LEU A 92 -14.90 -5.70 14.82
C LEU A 92 -16.17 -6.24 14.17
N HIS A 93 -16.62 -5.70 13.04
CA HIS A 93 -17.78 -6.19 12.29
C HIS A 93 -17.60 -7.67 11.88
N SER A 94 -16.42 -8.04 11.39
CA SER A 94 -16.05 -9.40 10.99
C SER A 94 -15.93 -10.30 12.22
N ARG A 95 -15.36 -9.80 13.31
CA ARG A 95 -15.29 -10.54 14.57
C ARG A 95 -16.66 -10.83 15.16
N MET A 96 -17.57 -9.85 15.18
CA MET A 96 -18.92 -10.00 15.68
C MET A 96 -19.73 -11.00 14.85
N ALA A 97 -19.69 -10.88 13.52
CA ALA A 97 -20.41 -11.77 12.62
C ALA A 97 -20.03 -13.25 12.81
N PHE A 98 -18.76 -13.51 13.14
CA PHE A 98 -18.22 -14.85 13.31
C PHE A 98 -17.94 -15.24 14.77
N LYS A 99 -18.34 -14.39 15.73
CA LYS A 99 -18.09 -14.56 17.18
C LYS A 99 -16.63 -14.92 17.50
N ALA A 100 -15.69 -14.23 16.86
CA ALA A 100 -14.27 -14.52 16.93
C ALA A 100 -13.50 -13.50 17.78
N GLY A 101 -12.56 -14.00 18.60
CA GLY A 101 -11.53 -13.17 19.24
C GLY A 101 -10.50 -12.64 18.24
N ILE A 102 -9.64 -11.70 18.65
CA ILE A 102 -8.62 -11.11 17.76
C ILE A 102 -7.62 -12.16 17.26
N ASP A 103 -7.22 -13.12 18.09
CA ASP A 103 -6.30 -14.20 17.70
C ASP A 103 -6.93 -15.12 16.64
N GLN A 104 -8.21 -15.46 16.82
CA GLN A 104 -8.95 -16.26 15.86
C GLN A 104 -9.16 -15.51 14.54
N GLN A 105 -9.41 -14.19 14.60
CA GLN A 105 -9.51 -13.34 13.42
C GLN A 105 -8.17 -13.27 12.67
N THR A 106 -7.06 -13.04 13.39
CA THR A 106 -5.68 -13.02 12.88
C THR A 106 -5.33 -14.29 12.13
N LEU A 107 -5.71 -15.43 12.69
CA LEU A 107 -5.53 -16.73 12.06
C LEU A 107 -6.52 -16.99 10.94
N SER A 108 -7.52 -16.17 10.64
CA SER A 108 -8.54 -16.48 9.61
C SER A 108 -8.16 -15.97 8.21
N ARG A 109 -8.80 -16.49 7.15
CA ARG A 109 -8.66 -15.93 5.79
C ARG A 109 -9.25 -14.50 5.66
N ARG A 110 -10.01 -14.04 6.66
CA ARG A 110 -10.67 -12.72 6.72
C ARG A 110 -9.77 -11.65 7.34
N ALA A 111 -8.59 -12.01 7.84
CA ALA A 111 -7.68 -11.07 8.45
C ALA A 111 -7.16 -10.05 7.43
N ARG A 112 -7.18 -8.78 7.81
CA ARG A 112 -6.41 -7.71 7.19
C ARG A 112 -5.32 -7.24 8.14
N PHE A 113 -4.29 -6.64 7.61
CA PHE A 113 -3.09 -6.26 8.36
C PHE A 113 -2.69 -4.83 8.05
N GLN A 114 -2.15 -4.16 9.05
CA GLN A 114 -1.38 -2.94 8.90
C GLN A 114 0.10 -3.30 8.85
N LEU A 115 0.88 -2.47 8.16
CA LEU A 115 2.33 -2.51 8.17
C LEU A 115 2.85 -1.46 9.15
N ASN A 116 3.83 -1.82 9.98
CA ASN A 116 4.45 -0.89 10.92
C ASN A 116 5.15 0.24 10.14
N PRO A 117 4.71 1.50 10.27
CA PRO A 117 5.29 2.60 9.52
C PRO A 117 6.74 2.91 9.91
N GLU A 118 7.19 2.52 11.12
CA GLU A 118 8.56 2.77 11.60
C GLU A 118 9.59 1.72 11.13
N ASP A 119 9.16 0.66 10.46
CA ASP A 119 10.00 -0.52 10.18
C ASP A 119 10.75 -1.06 11.42
N SER A 120 10.08 -1.06 12.58
CA SER A 120 10.68 -1.50 13.84
C SER A 120 9.96 -2.72 14.45
N ASP A 121 10.63 -3.42 15.37
CA ASP A 121 10.04 -4.55 16.11
C ASP A 121 8.91 -4.09 17.06
N HIS A 122 8.80 -2.77 17.28
CA HIS A 122 7.86 -2.15 18.19
C HIS A 122 6.75 -1.43 17.45
N TRP A 123 5.51 -1.70 17.84
CA TRP A 123 4.36 -0.97 17.31
C TRP A 123 4.10 0.26 18.17
N GLY A 124 4.59 1.40 17.68
CA GLY A 124 4.23 2.69 18.24
C GLY A 124 2.75 2.97 17.99
N GLU A 125 2.14 3.64 18.95
CA GLU A 125 0.76 4.08 18.89
C GLU A 125 0.61 5.55 18.44
N GLY A 126 1.75 6.12 18.03
CA GLY A 126 1.88 7.49 17.59
C GLY A 126 1.16 7.80 16.29
N ARG A 127 0.98 9.10 16.08
CA ARG A 127 0.42 9.68 14.86
C ARG A 127 1.44 9.60 13.73
N PHE A 128 1.30 8.62 12.83
CA PHE A 128 2.13 8.58 11.63
C PHE A 128 1.46 9.29 10.45
N TYR A 129 1.79 10.58 10.28
CA TYR A 129 1.29 11.41 9.18
C TYR A 129 2.34 11.70 8.12
N ASP A 130 3.41 10.91 8.07
CA ASP A 130 4.59 11.20 7.25
C ASP A 130 4.96 10.04 6.33
N TYR A 131 6.10 10.17 5.64
CA TYR A 131 6.74 9.08 4.90
C TYR A 131 7.12 7.93 5.84
N GLY A 132 6.69 6.71 5.52
CA GLY A 132 6.94 5.54 6.35
C GLY A 132 7.35 4.30 5.57
N PHE A 133 7.37 3.16 6.26
CA PHE A 133 7.89 1.94 5.68
C PHE A 133 7.18 1.51 4.38
N LEU A 134 5.85 1.64 4.33
CA LEU A 134 5.09 1.36 3.10
C LEU A 134 5.51 2.26 1.93
N ASP A 135 5.87 3.52 2.18
CA ASP A 135 6.37 4.42 1.15
C ASP A 135 7.68 3.91 0.55
N SER A 136 8.61 3.49 1.40
CA SER A 136 9.90 2.94 0.96
C SER A 136 9.75 1.68 0.09
N LEU A 137 8.70 0.87 0.36
CA LEU A 137 8.39 -0.32 -0.44
C LEU A 137 7.75 0.08 -1.78
N MET A 138 6.80 1.02 -1.76
CA MET A 138 6.11 1.47 -2.96
C MET A 138 7.04 2.19 -3.94
N GLU A 139 8.03 2.92 -3.45
CA GLU A 139 9.05 3.60 -4.28
C GLU A 139 9.93 2.63 -5.08
N GLN A 140 9.91 1.32 -4.78
CA GLN A 140 10.58 0.28 -5.57
C GLN A 140 9.73 -0.19 -6.76
N ILE A 141 8.42 0.04 -6.72
CA ILE A 141 7.47 -0.49 -7.69
C ILE A 141 7.37 0.45 -8.90
N PRO A 142 7.68 -0.02 -10.12
CA PRO A 142 7.60 0.82 -11.31
C PRO A 142 6.15 1.08 -11.74
N GLY A 143 5.91 2.27 -12.28
CA GLY A 143 4.66 2.64 -12.94
C GLY A 143 4.47 1.96 -14.30
N LYS A 144 3.71 2.61 -15.19
CA LYS A 144 3.38 2.05 -16.52
C LYS A 144 4.57 2.04 -17.50
N ASP A 145 5.62 2.81 -17.23
CA ASP A 145 6.87 2.81 -18.01
C ASP A 145 7.81 1.67 -17.60
N ASN A 146 7.41 0.87 -16.61
CA ASN A 146 8.10 -0.33 -16.15
C ASN A 146 9.53 -0.04 -15.63
N TYR A 147 10.36 -1.06 -15.42
CA TYR A 147 11.68 -0.96 -14.78
C TYR A 147 12.68 0.02 -15.43
N ARG A 148 12.43 0.47 -16.67
CA ARG A 148 13.29 1.44 -17.38
C ARG A 148 12.85 2.89 -17.19
N ALA A 149 11.80 3.12 -16.39
CA ALA A 149 11.27 4.45 -16.15
C ALA A 149 12.36 5.34 -15.54
N ASN A 150 12.58 6.50 -16.15
CA ASN A 150 13.43 7.56 -15.64
C ASN A 150 12.75 8.88 -15.98
N LEU A 151 11.81 9.26 -15.12
CA LEU A 151 10.98 10.45 -15.29
C LEU A 151 11.20 11.37 -14.10
N THR A 152 11.32 12.66 -14.35
CA THR A 152 11.46 13.69 -13.32
C THR A 152 10.21 14.55 -13.34
N ASP A 153 9.66 14.83 -12.16
CA ASP A 153 8.66 15.89 -12.00
C ASP A 153 9.41 17.21 -11.79
N ASP A 154 9.43 18.06 -12.80
CA ASP A 154 10.12 19.35 -12.84
C ASP A 154 9.16 20.51 -13.13
N LEU A 155 7.93 20.41 -12.62
CA LEU A 155 6.83 21.33 -12.92
C LEU A 155 7.26 22.80 -12.73
N PHE A 156 7.29 23.55 -13.85
CA PHE A 156 7.73 24.95 -13.92
C PHE A 156 9.15 25.21 -13.38
N GLY A 157 10.04 24.22 -13.50
CA GLY A 157 11.42 24.30 -13.04
C GLY A 157 11.61 24.02 -11.55
N ASP A 158 10.54 23.66 -10.82
CA ASP A 158 10.65 23.18 -9.44
C ASP A 158 10.73 21.65 -9.44
N VAL A 159 11.93 21.14 -9.16
CA VAL A 159 12.24 19.71 -9.24
C VAL A 159 11.77 18.99 -7.98
N ALA A 160 11.03 17.90 -8.17
CA ALA A 160 10.69 16.98 -7.11
C ALA A 160 11.90 16.15 -6.68
N LEU A 161 12.15 16.14 -5.37
CA LEU A 161 13.23 15.44 -4.70
C LEU A 161 12.63 14.34 -3.83
N ARG A 162 13.41 13.28 -3.57
CA ARG A 162 13.01 12.21 -2.65
C ARG A 162 12.80 12.78 -1.26
N TYR A 163 12.04 12.06 -0.45
CA TYR A 163 11.85 12.42 0.95
C TYR A 163 13.18 12.38 1.72
N GLU A 164 13.90 11.26 1.60
CA GLU A 164 15.23 11.06 2.18
C GLU A 164 16.32 11.70 1.29
N ASP A 165 17.30 12.33 1.92
CA ASP A 165 18.53 12.81 1.29
C ASP A 165 19.57 11.67 1.18
N ASP A 166 20.61 11.86 0.38
CA ASP A 166 21.73 10.91 0.33
C ASP A 166 22.54 10.93 1.65
N GLU A 167 23.41 9.93 1.87
CA GLU A 167 24.18 9.78 3.12
C GLU A 167 25.05 11.01 3.45
N ASP A 168 25.44 11.79 2.44
CA ASP A 168 26.20 13.03 2.57
C ASP A 168 25.33 14.27 2.80
N GLY A 169 24.01 14.09 2.93
CA GLY A 169 23.01 15.15 3.10
C GLY A 169 22.65 15.87 1.81
N SER A 170 23.11 15.40 0.64
CA SER A 170 22.75 16.01 -0.63
C SER A 170 21.33 15.63 -1.07
N PRO A 171 20.55 16.57 -1.64
CA PRO A 171 19.19 16.25 -2.07
C PRO A 171 19.18 15.37 -3.30
N ARG A 172 18.39 14.30 -3.25
CA ARG A 172 18.28 13.33 -4.36
C ARG A 172 17.04 13.60 -5.20
N VAL A 173 17.21 13.66 -6.53
CA VAL A 173 16.09 13.78 -7.46
C VAL A 173 15.19 12.53 -7.38
N LEU A 174 13.89 12.76 -7.30
CA LEU A 174 12.90 11.69 -7.28
C LEU A 174 12.68 11.14 -8.69
N ASN A 175 12.80 9.82 -8.86
CA ASN A 175 12.34 9.17 -10.08
C ASN A 175 10.81 9.02 -10.01
N ALA A 176 10.11 9.98 -10.60
CA ALA A 176 8.67 10.02 -10.61
C ALA A 176 8.02 8.89 -11.43
N GLY A 177 8.80 8.09 -12.18
CA GLY A 177 8.33 6.89 -12.87
C GLY A 177 8.00 5.69 -11.96
N PHE A 178 8.37 5.78 -10.68
CA PHE A 178 8.06 4.79 -9.64
C PHE A 178 6.98 5.32 -8.70
N TYR A 179 6.23 4.42 -8.05
CA TYR A 179 5.09 4.81 -7.23
C TYR A 179 5.54 5.49 -5.93
N HIS A 180 5.09 6.73 -5.74
CA HIS A 180 5.41 7.54 -4.57
C HIS A 180 4.21 8.44 -4.24
N ARG A 181 4.23 9.05 -3.05
CA ARG A 181 3.25 10.06 -2.66
C ARG A 181 3.89 11.23 -1.92
N TRP A 182 4.95 10.98 -1.15
CA TRP A 182 5.74 12.03 -0.53
C TRP A 182 6.88 12.48 -1.44
N PHE A 183 7.14 13.79 -1.45
CA PHE A 183 8.28 14.37 -2.15
C PHE A 183 8.63 15.73 -1.56
N LYS A 184 9.89 16.16 -1.73
CA LYS A 184 10.34 17.51 -1.41
C LYS A 184 10.39 18.35 -2.68
N VAL A 185 10.18 19.65 -2.57
CA VAL A 185 10.40 20.63 -3.66
C VAL A 185 11.52 21.59 -3.30
N THR A 186 12.14 22.19 -4.33
CA THR A 186 13.28 23.10 -4.12
C THR A 186 12.82 24.45 -3.60
N GLN A 187 11.69 24.95 -4.10
CA GLN A 187 11.13 26.26 -3.76
C GLN A 187 10.10 26.13 -2.62
N LYS A 188 10.03 27.14 -1.74
CA LYS A 188 8.99 27.19 -0.70
C LYS A 188 7.66 27.58 -1.33
N GLY A 189 6.60 26.86 -0.99
CA GLY A 189 5.23 27.25 -1.31
C GLY A 189 4.79 28.53 -0.59
N ALA A 190 3.59 29.02 -0.92
CA ALA A 190 2.99 30.18 -0.26
C ALA A 190 2.72 29.96 1.25
N ASP A 191 2.58 28.70 1.66
CA ASP A 191 2.45 28.25 3.05
C ASP A 191 3.82 27.98 3.72
N GLY A 192 4.92 28.27 3.03
CA GLY A 192 6.28 28.08 3.52
C GLY A 192 6.78 26.63 3.51
N ARG A 193 5.96 25.67 3.08
CA ARG A 193 6.31 24.24 3.11
C ARG A 193 7.09 23.83 1.86
N LYS A 194 7.97 22.84 2.04
CA LYS A 194 8.72 22.16 0.97
C LYS A 194 8.38 20.67 0.85
N LEU A 195 7.83 20.08 1.90
CA LEU A 195 7.36 18.71 1.88
C LEU A 195 5.93 18.69 1.34
N MET A 196 5.71 17.83 0.36
CA MET A 196 4.44 17.73 -0.35
C MET A 196 3.95 16.29 -0.33
N HIS A 197 2.63 16.13 -0.33
CA HIS A 197 1.95 14.85 -0.38
C HIS A 197 0.97 14.80 -1.56
N ARG A 198 1.14 13.83 -2.45
CA ARG A 198 0.22 13.55 -3.55
C ARG A 198 -0.98 12.73 -3.03
N GLY A 199 -2.17 13.02 -3.53
CA GLY A 199 -3.39 12.35 -3.07
C GLY A 199 -4.06 13.00 -1.85
N TYR A 200 -3.56 14.18 -1.44
CA TYR A 200 -4.09 14.99 -0.35
C TYR A 200 -4.16 14.23 0.97
N SER A 201 -5.35 13.73 1.34
CA SER A 201 -5.63 13.10 2.63
C SER A 201 -5.81 11.59 2.55
N ASP A 202 -5.69 10.99 1.36
CA ASP A 202 -5.74 9.53 1.22
C ASP A 202 -4.35 8.93 1.41
N GLN A 203 -4.18 8.18 2.51
CA GLN A 203 -2.94 7.51 2.84
C GLN A 203 -2.73 6.18 2.08
N ASN A 204 -3.52 5.87 1.06
CA ASN A 204 -3.42 4.57 0.39
C ASN A 204 -3.25 4.65 -1.13
N VAL A 205 -3.22 5.86 -1.68
CA VAL A 205 -3.05 6.06 -3.12
C VAL A 205 -1.64 6.55 -3.42
N PHE A 206 -0.93 5.78 -4.24
CA PHE A 206 0.41 6.10 -4.72
C PHE A 206 0.36 6.49 -6.19
N MET A 207 1.27 7.35 -6.64
CA MET A 207 1.26 7.90 -8.00
C MET A 207 2.61 7.69 -8.68
N ALA A 208 2.57 7.44 -9.99
CA ALA A 208 3.76 7.38 -10.85
C ALA A 208 3.48 8.06 -12.18
N MET A 209 4.41 8.92 -12.62
CA MET A 209 4.42 9.50 -13.95
C MET A 209 4.60 8.42 -15.03
N THR A 210 4.13 8.71 -16.23
CA THR A 210 4.27 7.81 -17.38
C THR A 210 4.41 8.56 -18.69
N SER A 211 5.16 8.02 -19.64
CA SER A 211 5.22 8.52 -21.02
C SER A 211 4.20 7.85 -21.93
N GLN A 212 3.47 6.84 -21.44
CA GLN A 212 2.62 5.98 -22.26
C GLN A 212 1.55 6.77 -23.04
N PRO A 213 1.43 6.55 -24.36
CA PRO A 213 0.52 7.32 -25.21
C PRO A 213 -0.95 7.12 -24.85
N ASP A 214 -1.33 5.94 -24.36
CA ASP A 214 -2.73 5.62 -24.02
C ASP A 214 -3.22 6.22 -22.71
N VAL A 215 -2.31 6.81 -21.91
CA VAL A 215 -2.67 7.51 -20.67
C VAL A 215 -2.92 8.97 -20.99
N VAL A 216 -4.09 9.46 -20.56
CA VAL A 216 -4.47 10.85 -20.76
C VAL A 216 -3.56 11.78 -19.95
N GLY A 217 -3.09 12.85 -20.59
CA GLY A 217 -2.30 13.89 -19.94
C GLY A 217 -3.17 14.99 -19.37
N LEU A 218 -2.73 15.56 -18.26
CA LEU A 218 -3.26 16.77 -17.67
C LEU A 218 -2.36 17.94 -18.08
N ASN A 219 -2.98 19.01 -18.58
CA ASN A 219 -2.28 20.19 -19.04
C ASN A 219 -2.47 21.32 -18.04
N ILE A 220 -1.38 21.99 -17.69
CA ILE A 220 -1.42 23.23 -16.91
C ILE A 220 -0.58 24.29 -17.62
N THR A 221 -1.11 25.50 -17.73
CA THR A 221 -0.42 26.63 -18.35
C THR A 221 -0.12 27.66 -17.27
N ASN A 222 1.16 28.01 -17.13
CA ASN A 222 1.59 29.10 -16.27
C ASN A 222 2.14 30.22 -17.16
N CYS A 223 1.66 31.44 -16.92
CA CYS A 223 2.07 32.61 -17.68
C CYS A 223 2.77 33.63 -16.78
N ALA A 224 4.04 33.90 -17.06
CA ALA A 224 4.74 35.00 -16.43
C ALA A 224 4.36 36.35 -17.06
N ARG A 225 4.71 37.44 -16.36
CA ARG A 225 4.61 38.84 -16.82
C ARG A 225 3.24 39.24 -17.40
N ARG A 226 2.15 38.97 -16.68
CA ARG A 226 0.77 39.29 -17.10
C ARG A 226 0.40 38.67 -18.46
N GLY A 227 0.77 37.41 -18.70
CA GLY A 227 0.27 36.66 -19.85
C GLY A 227 1.15 36.65 -21.10
N ARG A 228 2.38 37.18 -21.05
CA ARG A 228 3.26 37.23 -22.24
C ARG A 228 4.10 35.98 -22.44
N ASP A 229 4.61 35.42 -21.34
CA ASP A 229 5.53 34.30 -21.36
C ASP A 229 4.81 33.09 -20.75
N CYS A 230 4.01 32.39 -21.57
CA CYS A 230 3.22 31.23 -21.15
C CYS A 230 3.95 29.92 -21.46
N VAL A 231 4.08 29.07 -20.45
CA VAL A 231 4.58 27.69 -20.58
C VAL A 231 3.44 26.74 -20.24
N THR A 232 3.10 25.88 -21.19
CA THR A 232 2.17 24.77 -20.97
C THR A 232 2.96 23.50 -20.71
N VAL A 233 2.75 22.89 -19.55
CA VAL A 233 3.32 21.59 -19.19
C VAL A 233 2.21 20.55 -19.26
N GLN A 234 2.52 19.39 -19.84
CA GLN A 234 1.65 18.23 -19.84
C GLN A 234 2.31 17.12 -19.01
N GLN A 235 1.58 16.59 -18.04
CA GLN A 235 2.01 15.43 -17.25
C GLN A 235 0.96 14.32 -17.32
N LYS A 236 1.41 13.07 -17.28
CA LYS A 236 0.55 11.88 -17.26
C LYS A 236 0.88 11.07 -16.04
N TRP A 237 -0.15 10.59 -15.35
CA TRP A 237 -0.03 9.91 -14.08
C TRP A 237 -0.81 8.59 -14.07
N THR A 238 -0.27 7.62 -13.34
CA THR A 238 -0.92 6.36 -12.99
C THR A 238 -0.98 6.22 -11.48
N TYR A 239 -1.92 5.43 -11.01
CA TYR A 239 -2.26 5.31 -9.59
C TYR A 239 -2.17 3.84 -9.17
N ALA A 240 -1.70 3.60 -7.94
CA ALA A 240 -1.65 2.29 -7.33
C ALA A 240 -2.22 2.32 -5.91
N ILE A 241 -2.85 1.20 -5.55
CA ILE A 241 -3.30 0.91 -4.19
C ILE A 241 -2.63 -0.41 -3.80
N PRO A 242 -1.85 -0.46 -2.70
CA PRO A 242 -1.22 -1.69 -2.26
C PRO A 242 -2.30 -2.67 -1.78
N LEU A 243 -2.25 -3.90 -2.28
CA LEU A 243 -3.27 -4.92 -1.96
C LEU A 243 -2.81 -5.87 -0.87
N GLU A 244 -1.63 -6.47 -1.05
CA GLU A 244 -1.10 -7.51 -0.18
C GLU A 244 0.42 -7.64 -0.30
N ILE A 245 1.05 -8.12 0.77
CA ILE A 245 2.41 -8.64 0.75
C ILE A 245 2.33 -10.16 0.65
N VAL A 246 3.02 -10.73 -0.33
CA VAL A 246 2.99 -12.17 -0.63
C VAL A 246 4.36 -12.79 -0.42
N TYR A 247 4.43 -13.74 0.51
CA TYR A 247 5.63 -14.52 0.77
C TYR A 247 5.68 -15.72 -0.16
N MET A 248 6.71 -15.72 -1.01
CA MET A 248 6.97 -16.84 -1.90
C MET A 248 7.75 -17.92 -1.16
N THR A 249 7.48 -19.18 -1.51
CA THR A 249 8.27 -20.32 -1.05
C THR A 249 8.89 -21.03 -2.26
N PRO A 250 10.01 -21.74 -2.09
CA PRO A 250 10.59 -22.56 -3.16
C PRO A 250 9.63 -23.60 -3.75
N LEU A 251 8.57 -23.97 -3.02
CA LEU A 251 7.56 -24.93 -3.45
C LEU A 251 6.83 -24.51 -4.74
N SER A 252 6.72 -23.20 -4.99
CA SER A 252 6.13 -22.67 -6.22
C SER A 252 6.89 -23.06 -7.50
N ARG A 253 8.16 -23.47 -7.37
CA ARG A 253 9.00 -23.96 -8.49
C ARG A 253 9.46 -25.40 -8.28
N TRP A 254 8.98 -26.06 -7.22
CA TRP A 254 9.41 -27.42 -6.90
C TRP A 254 8.70 -28.42 -7.83
N ASN A 255 9.47 -28.92 -8.80
CA ASN A 255 9.01 -29.86 -9.82
C ASN A 255 9.76 -31.20 -9.71
N PRO A 256 9.48 -32.02 -8.67
CA PRO A 256 10.24 -33.25 -8.42
C PRO A 256 10.03 -34.34 -9.48
N TYR A 257 8.99 -34.21 -10.30
CA TYR A 257 8.69 -35.16 -11.37
C TYR A 257 9.15 -34.70 -12.76
N ASP A 258 9.87 -33.56 -12.84
CA ASP A 258 10.34 -32.97 -14.10
C ASP A 258 9.21 -32.84 -15.14
N LEU A 259 8.04 -32.36 -14.70
CA LEU A 259 6.90 -32.10 -15.57
C LEU A 259 7.26 -31.01 -16.58
N GLU A 260 6.93 -31.25 -17.85
CA GLU A 260 7.24 -30.33 -18.96
C GLU A 260 6.37 -29.08 -18.91
N TYR A 261 7.00 -27.90 -18.91
CA TYR A 261 6.31 -26.61 -19.00
C TYR A 261 6.22 -26.13 -20.44
N LYS A 262 4.99 -26.07 -20.95
CA LYS A 262 4.66 -25.78 -22.35
C LYS A 262 4.29 -24.32 -22.63
N GLY A 263 4.76 -23.41 -21.78
CA GLY A 263 4.54 -21.98 -21.94
C GLY A 263 3.13 -21.50 -21.61
N LEU A 264 2.64 -20.55 -22.40
CA LEU A 264 1.34 -19.90 -22.21
C LEU A 264 0.22 -20.76 -22.78
N ALA A 265 -0.91 -20.87 -22.09
CA ALA A 265 -1.99 -21.79 -22.44
C ALA A 265 -2.62 -21.56 -23.83
N TYR A 266 -2.39 -20.38 -24.43
CA TYR A 266 -2.91 -20.01 -25.75
C TYR A 266 -1.89 -20.18 -26.89
N THR A 267 -0.65 -20.63 -26.61
CA THR A 267 0.31 -20.99 -27.67
C THR A 267 0.05 -22.40 -28.19
N ASP A 268 0.52 -22.71 -29.39
CA ASP A 268 0.39 -24.05 -30.00
C ASP A 268 0.86 -25.14 -29.03
N GLU A 269 2.03 -24.95 -28.41
CA GLU A 269 2.58 -25.87 -27.42
C GLU A 269 1.73 -25.95 -26.15
N GLY A 270 1.27 -24.81 -25.62
CA GLY A 270 0.47 -24.73 -24.40
C GLY A 270 -0.91 -25.36 -24.53
N MET A 271 -1.50 -25.35 -25.73
CA MET A 271 -2.77 -26.01 -26.04
C MET A 271 -2.65 -27.54 -25.99
N THR A 272 -1.46 -28.12 -26.28
CA THR A 272 -1.25 -29.57 -26.24
C THR A 272 -1.46 -30.20 -24.87
N VAL A 273 -1.41 -29.40 -23.79
CA VAL A 273 -1.64 -29.86 -22.41
C VAL A 273 -3.04 -30.50 -22.25
N LYS A 274 -4.05 -29.98 -22.99
CA LYS A 274 -5.45 -30.44 -22.96
C LYS A 274 -5.86 -31.25 -24.20
N GLU A 275 -4.96 -31.46 -25.15
CA GLU A 275 -5.24 -32.17 -26.40
C GLU A 275 -5.76 -33.60 -26.15
N GLY A 276 -6.67 -34.08 -27.00
CA GLY A 276 -7.25 -35.41 -26.84
C GLY A 276 -8.29 -35.52 -25.72
N ASN A 277 -8.94 -34.40 -25.35
CA ASN A 277 -9.93 -34.31 -24.26
C ASN A 277 -9.34 -34.63 -22.88
N ARG A 278 -8.06 -34.27 -22.65
CA ARG A 278 -7.41 -34.37 -21.34
C ARG A 278 -8.02 -33.37 -20.37
N ASN A 279 -8.43 -33.84 -19.21
CA ASN A 279 -9.18 -33.07 -18.21
C ASN A 279 -8.58 -33.15 -16.80
N GLY A 280 -7.42 -33.80 -16.65
CA GLY A 280 -6.71 -33.93 -15.39
C GLY A 280 -7.15 -35.12 -14.53
N GLN A 281 -7.92 -36.07 -15.06
CA GLN A 281 -8.16 -37.35 -14.37
C GLN A 281 -6.88 -38.19 -14.30
N LYS A 282 -6.83 -39.12 -13.34
CA LYS A 282 -5.62 -39.90 -13.00
C LYS A 282 -5.41 -41.13 -13.88
N THR A 283 -5.76 -41.04 -15.15
CA THR A 283 -5.53 -42.09 -16.15
C THR A 283 -4.66 -41.53 -17.27
N VAL A 284 -3.89 -42.38 -17.94
CA VAL A 284 -2.91 -41.95 -18.95
C VAL A 284 -3.56 -41.16 -20.09
N ASP A 285 -4.79 -41.53 -20.48
CA ASP A 285 -5.56 -40.91 -21.56
C ASP A 285 -6.24 -39.59 -21.15
N LYS A 286 -6.43 -39.32 -19.86
CA LYS A 286 -7.15 -38.13 -19.36
C LYS A 286 -6.30 -37.17 -18.54
N ALA A 287 -5.14 -37.60 -18.04
CA ALA A 287 -4.17 -36.74 -17.37
C ALA A 287 -3.72 -35.61 -18.29
N PHE A 288 -3.38 -34.44 -17.76
CA PHE A 288 -2.81 -33.37 -18.57
C PHE A 288 -1.44 -33.78 -19.14
N ASN A 289 -1.11 -33.31 -20.34
CA ASN A 289 0.17 -33.62 -20.99
C ASN A 289 1.22 -32.55 -20.70
N GLY A 290 1.86 -32.62 -19.54
CA GLY A 290 2.67 -31.55 -18.98
C GLY A 290 1.81 -30.45 -18.33
N ILE A 291 2.39 -29.26 -18.21
CA ILE A 291 1.78 -28.09 -17.55
C ILE A 291 1.93 -26.83 -18.42
N ASN A 292 1.14 -25.79 -18.12
CA ASN A 292 1.27 -24.47 -18.73
C ASN A 292 0.95 -23.38 -17.69
N ASN A 293 0.97 -22.10 -18.07
CA ASN A 293 0.73 -21.00 -17.12
C ASN A 293 -0.65 -21.05 -16.44
N ALA A 294 -1.69 -21.58 -17.09
CA ALA A 294 -3.05 -21.67 -16.55
C ALA A 294 -3.29 -22.98 -15.75
N LEU A 295 -2.56 -24.05 -16.07
CA LEU A 295 -2.65 -25.37 -15.45
C LEU A 295 -1.34 -25.71 -14.76
N TYR A 296 -0.96 -24.86 -13.81
CA TYR A 296 0.34 -24.93 -13.14
C TYR A 296 0.29 -25.86 -11.91
N TYR A 297 0.24 -27.17 -12.17
CA TYR A 297 0.20 -28.23 -11.16
C TYR A 297 1.55 -28.97 -11.10
N GLN A 298 2.42 -28.64 -10.14
CA GLN A 298 3.74 -29.29 -10.00
C GLN A 298 3.95 -30.00 -8.66
N THR A 299 3.32 -29.50 -7.60
CA THR A 299 3.62 -29.93 -6.24
C THR A 299 2.93 -31.26 -5.96
N PRO A 300 3.67 -32.30 -5.50
CA PRO A 300 3.07 -33.57 -5.09
C PRO A 300 1.93 -33.38 -4.10
N VAL A 301 0.83 -34.11 -4.28
CA VAL A 301 -0.35 -33.97 -3.42
C VAL A 301 -0.06 -34.37 -1.98
N GLU A 302 0.90 -35.29 -1.79
CA GLU A 302 1.34 -35.83 -0.51
C GLU A 302 2.00 -34.77 0.39
N MET A 303 2.47 -33.66 -0.18
CA MET A 303 3.04 -32.55 0.57
C MET A 303 1.99 -31.80 1.41
N PHE A 304 0.72 -31.84 1.00
CA PHE A 304 -0.34 -31.08 1.65
C PHE A 304 -1.07 -31.94 2.69
N ALA A 305 -1.24 -31.39 3.90
CA ALA A 305 -2.13 -32.00 4.88
C ALA A 305 -3.58 -31.94 4.34
N ARG A 306 -4.22 -33.11 4.19
CA ARG A 306 -5.59 -33.40 3.69
C ARG A 306 -6.44 -32.20 3.21
N LYS A 307 -7.02 -32.36 2.01
CA LYS A 307 -8.01 -31.49 1.34
C LYS A 307 -8.83 -30.60 2.28
N GLN A 308 -8.46 -29.32 2.40
CA GLN A 308 -9.40 -28.30 2.88
C GLN A 308 -10.56 -28.21 1.88
N ARG A 309 -11.79 -28.07 2.39
CA ARG A 309 -12.99 -27.83 1.57
C ARG A 309 -12.77 -26.47 0.88
N GLY A 310 -12.48 -26.49 -0.42
CA GLY A 310 -12.27 -25.28 -1.20
C GLY A 310 -13.54 -24.42 -1.23
N ASP A 311 -13.36 -23.11 -1.32
CA ASP A 311 -14.45 -22.21 -1.63
C ASP A 311 -14.96 -22.51 -3.06
N THR A 312 -16.21 -22.19 -3.36
CA THR A 312 -16.76 -22.37 -4.73
C THR A 312 -16.03 -21.46 -5.73
N ALA A 313 -15.39 -20.39 -5.26
CA ALA A 313 -14.55 -19.49 -6.03
C ALA A 313 -13.10 -19.97 -6.23
N ASP A 314 -12.63 -21.02 -5.53
CA ASP A 314 -11.28 -21.57 -5.70
C ASP A 314 -11.21 -22.37 -7.02
N THR A 315 -10.46 -21.87 -8.01
CA THR A 315 -10.34 -22.49 -9.35
C THR A 315 -9.41 -23.71 -9.38
N GLY A 316 -8.64 -23.94 -8.32
CA GLY A 316 -7.69 -25.05 -8.19
C GLY A 316 -8.39 -26.39 -7.90
N ARG A 317 -8.05 -27.42 -8.68
CA ARG A 317 -8.50 -28.80 -8.44
C ARG A 317 -7.46 -29.52 -7.57
N TYR A 318 -7.93 -30.12 -6.47
CA TYR A 318 -7.07 -30.94 -5.62
C TYR A 318 -6.73 -32.28 -6.27
N GLY A 319 -5.45 -32.60 -6.39
CA GLY A 319 -4.97 -33.93 -6.78
C GLY A 319 -5.31 -34.29 -8.23
N VAL A 320 -4.76 -33.52 -9.17
CA VAL A 320 -4.89 -33.66 -10.62
C VAL A 320 -3.84 -34.64 -11.15
N GLY A 321 -4.19 -35.41 -12.17
CA GLY A 321 -3.26 -36.25 -12.93
C GLY A 321 -2.53 -35.44 -14.02
N VAL A 322 -1.21 -35.47 -14.01
CA VAL A 322 -0.33 -34.87 -15.03
C VAL A 322 0.69 -35.91 -15.50
N LEU A 323 0.89 -36.01 -16.80
CA LEU A 323 1.94 -36.85 -17.39
C LEU A 323 3.31 -36.17 -17.23
N ASP A 324 4.28 -36.92 -16.73
CA ASP A 324 5.68 -36.54 -16.86
C ASP A 324 6.21 -36.83 -18.28
N LYS A 325 7.47 -36.46 -18.54
CA LYS A 325 8.13 -36.65 -19.85
C LYS A 325 8.21 -38.12 -20.30
N ASN A 326 8.05 -39.07 -19.38
CA ASN A 326 8.05 -40.51 -19.67
C ASN A 326 6.63 -41.07 -19.86
N GLY A 327 5.59 -40.22 -19.82
CA GLY A 327 4.20 -40.63 -19.91
C GLY A 327 3.65 -41.29 -18.64
N VAL A 328 4.34 -41.14 -17.50
CA VAL A 328 3.84 -41.64 -16.21
C VAL A 328 2.92 -40.60 -15.58
N VAL A 329 1.75 -41.04 -15.13
CA VAL A 329 0.79 -40.17 -14.44
C VAL A 329 1.29 -39.86 -13.03
N ARG A 330 1.45 -38.58 -12.73
CA ARG A 330 1.77 -38.02 -11.42
C ARG A 330 0.55 -37.34 -10.84
N THR A 331 0.31 -37.54 -9.54
CA THR A 331 -0.77 -36.85 -8.84
C THR A 331 -0.20 -35.61 -8.16
N VAL A 332 -0.63 -34.45 -8.61
CA VAL A 332 -0.10 -33.15 -8.19
C VAL A 332 -1.24 -32.19 -7.84
N ASP A 333 -0.93 -31.14 -7.09
CA ASP A 333 -1.84 -30.05 -6.76
C ASP A 333 -1.26 -28.72 -7.27
N ALA A 334 -2.10 -27.68 -7.27
CA ALA A 334 -1.72 -26.37 -7.79
C ALA A 334 -0.57 -25.79 -6.95
N SER A 335 0.49 -25.35 -7.63
CA SER A 335 1.71 -24.80 -7.03
C SER A 335 1.67 -23.28 -6.84
N GLY A 336 0.50 -22.67 -7.04
CA GLY A 336 0.28 -21.25 -6.83
C GLY A 336 0.27 -20.84 -5.35
N PHE A 337 0.27 -19.53 -5.13
CA PHE A 337 0.23 -18.95 -3.79
C PHE A 337 -1.12 -19.19 -3.11
N ARG A 338 -1.10 -19.56 -1.84
CA ARG A 338 -2.30 -19.77 -1.04
C ARG A 338 -2.39 -18.69 0.04
N VAL A 339 -3.59 -18.26 0.43
CA VAL A 339 -3.71 -17.42 1.64
C VAL A 339 -3.04 -18.12 2.82
N LYS A 340 -3.30 -19.43 2.91
CA LYS A 340 -2.65 -20.33 3.84
C LYS A 340 -2.23 -21.62 3.18
N LEU A 341 -0.98 -21.99 3.40
CA LEU A 341 -0.33 -23.19 2.91
C LEU A 341 -0.26 -24.19 4.06
N ASN A 342 -0.97 -25.32 3.95
CA ASN A 342 -0.95 -26.36 4.97
C ASN A 342 -0.04 -27.51 4.50
N ILE A 343 1.13 -27.63 5.13
CA ILE A 343 2.14 -28.64 4.81
C ILE A 343 2.00 -29.79 5.81
N ALA A 344 1.98 -31.03 5.31
CA ALA A 344 1.99 -32.22 6.15
C ALA A 344 3.16 -32.17 7.15
N ASP A 345 2.87 -32.48 8.42
CA ASP A 345 3.84 -32.53 9.53
C ASP A 345 4.53 -31.21 9.92
N VAL A 346 4.35 -30.13 9.15
CA VAL A 346 4.84 -28.77 9.47
C VAL A 346 3.70 -27.88 9.99
N GLY A 347 2.51 -28.02 9.43
CA GLY A 347 1.34 -27.21 9.78
C GLY A 347 1.04 -26.09 8.79
N GLU A 348 0.30 -25.09 9.26
CA GLU A 348 -0.25 -24.03 8.43
C GLU A 348 0.62 -22.77 8.43
N ILE A 349 1.00 -22.29 7.24
CA ILE A 349 1.81 -21.09 7.02
C ILE A 349 0.99 -20.08 6.21
N ARG A 350 0.91 -18.83 6.67
CA ARG A 350 0.28 -17.74 5.89
C ARG A 350 1.25 -17.22 4.84
N GLN A 351 0.84 -17.18 3.57
CA GLN A 351 1.65 -16.57 2.51
C GLN A 351 1.14 -15.19 2.09
N ARG A 352 -0.18 -14.93 2.18
CA ARG A 352 -0.78 -13.66 1.74
C ARG A 352 -1.21 -12.84 2.95
N TRP A 353 -0.71 -11.61 3.00
CA TRP A 353 -0.99 -10.62 4.05
C TRP A 353 -1.69 -9.42 3.41
N PRO A 354 -3.03 -9.40 3.38
CA PRO A 354 -3.78 -8.28 2.84
C PRO A 354 -3.53 -7.02 3.66
N ILE A 355 -2.99 -5.99 3.03
CA ILE A 355 -2.76 -4.66 3.61
C ILE A 355 -3.64 -3.59 2.99
N MET A 356 -4.59 -4.00 2.13
CA MET A 356 -5.47 -3.09 1.42
C MET A 356 -6.35 -2.29 2.38
N PRO A 357 -6.53 -0.98 2.12
CA PRO A 357 -7.55 -0.20 2.80
C PRO A 357 -8.95 -0.66 2.38
N ALA A 358 -9.93 -0.45 3.25
CA ALA A 358 -11.32 -0.41 2.83
C ALA A 358 -11.68 1.03 2.41
N SER A 359 -12.36 1.19 1.28
CA SER A 359 -12.70 2.52 0.72
C SER A 359 -13.40 3.48 1.71
N VAL A 360 -14.11 2.94 2.69
CA VAL A 360 -14.82 3.70 3.72
C VAL A 360 -13.90 4.23 4.82
N GLU A 361 -12.72 3.65 5.03
CA GLU A 361 -11.75 4.01 6.09
C GLU A 361 -11.23 5.44 5.95
N GLY A 362 -11.19 5.98 4.72
CA GLY A 362 -10.81 7.37 4.49
C GLY A 362 -11.86 8.39 4.96
N SER A 363 -13.12 7.98 5.16
CA SER A 363 -14.21 8.90 5.48
C SER A 363 -14.13 9.43 6.91
N THR A 364 -14.58 10.67 7.11
CA THR A 364 -14.67 11.28 8.45
C THR A 364 -15.54 10.47 9.40
N ILE A 365 -16.65 9.91 8.90
CA ILE A 365 -17.55 9.06 9.67
C ILE A 365 -16.82 7.79 10.16
N MET A 366 -16.07 7.12 9.27
CA MET A 366 -15.36 5.91 9.68
C MET A 366 -14.24 6.22 10.68
N LYS A 367 -13.54 7.35 10.54
CA LYS A 367 -12.54 7.80 11.52
C LYS A 367 -13.14 8.01 12.91
N GLU A 368 -14.33 8.61 13.00
CA GLU A 368 -15.07 8.76 14.27
C GLU A 368 -15.52 7.40 14.84
N ILE A 369 -15.96 6.47 13.98
CA ILE A 369 -16.36 5.12 14.40
C ILE A 369 -15.16 4.31 14.89
N ASP A 370 -14.02 4.38 14.20
CA ASP A 370 -12.78 3.71 14.62
C ASP A 370 -12.27 4.28 15.93
N ALA A 371 -12.30 5.61 16.11
CA ALA A 371 -11.97 6.25 17.39
C ALA A 371 -12.89 5.75 18.53
N LEU A 372 -14.20 5.69 18.28
CA LEU A 372 -15.16 5.16 19.25
C LEU A 372 -14.91 3.67 19.55
N LYS A 373 -14.59 2.87 18.52
CA LYS A 373 -14.23 1.46 18.67
C LYS A 373 -13.01 1.32 19.56
N ASP A 374 -11.95 2.09 19.32
CA ASP A 374 -10.72 2.03 20.11
C ASP A 374 -10.97 2.45 21.55
N MET A 375 -11.75 3.52 21.78
CA MET A 375 -12.18 3.91 23.13
C MET A 375 -12.93 2.79 23.86
N VAL A 376 -13.83 2.06 23.18
CA VAL A 376 -14.66 1.00 23.77
C VAL A 376 -13.86 -0.30 23.99
N MET A 377 -12.95 -0.63 23.07
CA MET A 377 -12.17 -1.86 23.09
C MET A 377 -10.92 -1.75 23.97
N ASP A 378 -10.36 -0.55 24.12
CA ASP A 378 -9.19 -0.25 24.95
C ASP A 378 -9.49 0.87 25.98
N GLN A 379 -10.54 0.63 26.79
CA GLN A 379 -11.09 1.62 27.73
C GLN A 379 -10.05 2.16 28.72
N GLN A 380 -9.11 1.31 29.14
CA GLN A 380 -8.10 1.71 30.11
C GLN A 380 -7.14 2.74 29.52
N ARG A 381 -6.74 2.53 28.27
CA ARG A 381 -5.81 3.40 27.58
C ARG A 381 -6.40 4.77 27.24
N TYR A 382 -7.68 4.79 26.85
CA TYR A 382 -8.37 6.02 26.44
C TYR A 382 -9.28 6.59 27.54
N ILE A 383 -9.09 6.20 28.80
CA ILE A 383 -9.98 6.58 29.91
C ILE A 383 -10.11 8.09 30.09
N ASN A 384 -9.04 8.85 29.81
CA ASN A 384 -9.00 10.30 29.88
C ASN A 384 -9.85 11.00 28.81
N MET A 385 -10.24 10.30 27.74
CA MET A 385 -11.13 10.81 26.70
C MET A 385 -12.62 10.66 27.06
N TYR A 386 -12.95 9.86 28.07
CA TYR A 386 -14.31 9.69 28.54
C TYR A 386 -14.76 10.88 29.40
N ARG A 387 -15.98 11.38 29.15
CA ARG A 387 -16.62 12.38 30.03
C ARG A 387 -17.02 11.79 31.38
N GLU A 388 -17.46 10.54 31.38
CA GLU A 388 -17.82 9.77 32.56
C GLU A 388 -17.14 8.40 32.48
N SER A 389 -16.56 7.95 33.59
CA SER A 389 -15.84 6.68 33.62
C SER A 389 -16.75 5.50 33.25
N PRO A 390 -16.31 4.57 32.38
CA PRO A 390 -17.05 3.36 32.06
C PRO A 390 -17.38 2.55 33.32
N LEU A 391 -18.62 2.08 33.43
CA LEU A 391 -19.14 1.29 34.57
C LEU A 391 -18.26 0.07 34.93
N ALA A 392 -17.62 -0.56 33.94
CA ALA A 392 -16.75 -1.72 34.12
C ALA A 392 -15.44 -1.41 34.87
N LEU A 393 -15.02 -0.14 34.92
CA LEU A 393 -13.81 0.32 35.61
C LEU A 393 -14.11 1.01 36.96
N ALA A 394 -15.39 1.19 37.31
CA ALA A 394 -15.81 1.90 38.52
C ALA A 394 -15.52 1.15 39.84
N THR A 395 -15.12 -0.13 39.78
CA THR A 395 -14.75 -0.91 40.96
C THR A 395 -13.25 -0.80 41.27
N GLY A 396 -12.88 0.24 42.00
CA GLY A 396 -11.69 0.26 42.88
C GLY A 396 -10.31 0.04 42.24
N THR A 397 -10.16 0.18 40.93
CA THR A 397 -8.86 0.01 40.27
C THR A 397 -8.13 1.35 40.32
N THR A 398 -7.05 1.45 41.09
CA THR A 398 -6.12 2.58 41.01
C THR A 398 -5.41 2.49 39.67
N MET A 399 -5.88 3.26 38.69
CA MET A 399 -5.26 3.33 37.38
C MET A 399 -3.96 4.11 37.47
N ALA A 400 -2.86 3.53 36.98
CA ALA A 400 -1.65 4.28 36.71
C ALA A 400 -2.01 5.38 35.69
N PRO A 401 -1.58 6.64 35.87
CA PRO A 401 -1.82 7.67 34.88
C PRO A 401 -1.21 7.22 33.55
N VAL A 402 -2.03 7.12 32.51
CA VAL A 402 -1.53 7.03 31.14
C VAL A 402 -0.72 8.30 30.94
N THR A 403 0.59 8.15 30.70
CA THR A 403 1.46 9.29 30.36
C THR A 403 0.81 10.01 29.18
N ALA A 404 0.30 11.22 29.37
CA ALA A 404 -0.32 11.95 28.26
C ALA A 404 0.77 12.36 27.25
N ASP A 405 0.36 12.57 26.00
CA ASP A 405 1.21 13.22 25.00
C ASP A 405 1.76 14.54 25.58
N GLN A 406 3.05 14.78 25.40
CA GLN A 406 3.70 16.02 25.83
C GLN A 406 4.10 16.84 24.61
N THR A 407 3.61 18.08 24.55
CA THR A 407 4.14 19.06 23.61
C THR A 407 5.36 19.70 24.24
N LEU A 408 6.49 19.60 23.54
CA LEU A 408 7.74 20.24 23.92
C LEU A 408 8.10 21.31 22.91
N GLU A 409 8.95 22.23 23.32
CA GLU A 409 9.43 23.34 22.52
C GLU A 409 10.97 23.40 22.56
N THR A 410 11.57 23.74 21.42
CA THR A 410 12.99 24.07 21.34
C THR A 410 13.26 25.43 22.00
N SER A 411 14.52 25.70 22.32
CA SER A 411 14.94 27.05 22.71
C SER A 411 14.78 28.03 21.55
N LEU A 412 14.86 29.33 21.81
CA LEU A 412 14.87 30.31 20.71
C LEU A 412 16.14 30.17 19.87
N SER A 413 15.99 30.16 18.55
CA SER A 413 17.09 30.09 17.59
C SER A 413 18.08 31.24 17.81
N THR A 414 19.37 30.93 17.85
CA THR A 414 20.45 31.93 18.05
C THR A 414 21.16 32.32 16.75
N SER A 415 20.78 31.72 15.62
CA SER A 415 21.34 32.05 14.30
C SER A 415 21.12 33.53 13.95
N ALA A 416 22.20 34.22 13.57
CA ALA A 416 22.15 35.61 13.11
C ALA A 416 21.55 35.76 11.69
N VAL A 417 21.38 34.64 10.97
CA VAL A 417 20.92 34.62 9.57
C VAL A 417 19.41 34.43 9.47
N ILE A 418 18.80 33.82 10.48
CA ILE A 418 17.38 33.50 10.53
C ILE A 418 16.76 34.25 11.71
N SER A 419 15.58 34.86 11.53
CA SER A 419 14.94 35.58 12.65
C SER A 419 14.63 34.64 13.81
N GLN A 420 14.68 35.17 15.03
CA GLN A 420 14.46 34.42 16.25
C GLN A 420 13.09 33.70 16.23
N HIS A 421 13.11 32.38 16.41
CA HIS A 421 11.92 31.53 16.45
C HIS A 421 12.22 30.26 17.26
N SER A 422 11.19 29.48 17.56
CA SER A 422 11.27 28.16 18.19
C SER A 422 10.43 27.18 17.37
N HIS A 423 10.61 25.89 17.62
CA HIS A 423 9.75 24.86 17.07
C HIS A 423 9.14 24.03 18.19
N THR A 424 7.93 23.56 17.95
CA THR A 424 7.24 22.59 18.80
C THR A 424 7.43 21.18 18.27
N LEU A 425 7.38 20.20 19.17
CA LEU A 425 7.30 18.79 18.85
C LEU A 425 6.32 18.12 19.81
N VAL A 426 5.64 17.08 19.34
CA VAL A 426 4.72 16.30 20.18
C VAL A 426 5.33 14.92 20.40
N LEU A 427 5.53 14.56 21.65
CA LEU A 427 5.93 13.21 22.06
C LEU A 427 4.69 12.48 22.55
N ASP A 428 4.34 11.37 21.89
CA ASP A 428 3.26 10.53 22.39
C ASP A 428 3.64 9.77 23.68
N ALA A 429 2.61 9.31 24.39
CA ALA A 429 2.71 8.53 25.61
C ALA A 429 3.75 7.39 25.57
N ASP A 430 3.74 6.63 24.47
CA ASP A 430 4.58 5.44 24.27
C ASP A 430 6.03 5.86 24.04
N SER A 431 6.25 6.88 23.21
CA SER A 431 7.54 7.48 22.95
C SER A 431 8.19 8.00 24.23
N ILE A 432 7.42 8.66 25.10
CA ILE A 432 7.90 9.12 26.40
C ILE A 432 8.35 7.93 27.25
N GLN A 433 7.54 6.88 27.35
CA GLN A 433 7.88 5.71 28.15
C GLN A 433 9.14 5.02 27.62
N ARG A 434 9.22 4.79 26.31
CA ARG A 434 10.41 4.23 25.66
C ARG A 434 11.66 5.05 25.90
N MET A 435 11.56 6.39 25.83
CA MET A 435 12.69 7.27 26.13
C MET A 435 13.11 7.18 27.60
N LYS A 436 12.16 7.07 28.54
CA LYS A 436 12.45 6.81 29.95
C LYS A 436 13.14 5.47 30.17
N ASP A 437 12.83 4.48 29.34
CA ASP A 437 13.49 3.16 29.30
C ASP A 437 14.84 3.17 28.53
N GLY A 438 15.28 4.35 28.06
CA GLY A 438 16.60 4.57 27.45
C GLY A 438 16.62 4.61 25.92
N ALA A 439 15.46 4.54 25.25
CA ALA A 439 15.38 4.69 23.81
C ALA A 439 15.72 6.11 23.35
N LYS A 440 16.17 6.22 22.09
CA LYS A 440 16.35 7.50 21.40
C LYS A 440 15.44 7.52 20.18
N ILE A 441 14.51 8.46 20.13
CA ILE A 441 13.42 8.48 19.15
C ILE A 441 13.62 9.63 18.18
N ALA A 442 13.40 9.38 16.89
CA ALA A 442 13.41 10.41 15.87
C ALA A 442 12.05 11.12 15.84
N VAL A 443 12.05 12.43 15.90
CA VAL A 443 10.84 13.27 15.89
C VAL A 443 11.06 14.49 15.04
N ARG A 444 10.05 14.85 14.27
CA ARG A 444 10.06 16.06 13.43
C ARG A 444 9.38 17.21 14.16
N THR A 445 9.98 18.39 14.07
CA THR A 445 9.41 19.60 14.68
C THR A 445 8.36 20.26 13.78
N SER A 446 7.62 21.24 14.31
CA SER A 446 6.74 22.11 13.53
C SER A 446 7.53 22.88 12.46
N THR A 447 6.84 23.33 11.40
CA THR A 447 7.46 24.22 10.42
C THR A 447 7.30 25.66 10.87
N ASP A 448 8.38 26.25 11.39
CA ASP A 448 8.42 27.63 11.84
C ASP A 448 9.51 28.38 11.07
N ASN A 449 9.22 29.63 10.75
CA ASN A 449 10.10 30.46 9.92
C ASN A 449 10.54 29.78 8.60
N GLY A 450 9.64 28.95 8.05
CA GLY A 450 9.81 28.26 6.77
C GLY A 450 10.83 27.12 6.76
N HIS A 451 11.17 26.52 7.89
CA HIS A 451 11.90 25.24 7.95
C HIS A 451 11.43 24.41 9.15
N PHE A 452 11.91 23.18 9.25
CA PHE A 452 11.67 22.24 10.36
C PHE A 452 12.97 21.49 10.62
N HIS A 453 13.04 20.78 11.73
CA HIS A 453 14.18 19.92 12.07
C HIS A 453 13.75 18.47 12.28
N GLU A 454 14.65 17.55 11.92
CA GLU A 454 14.59 16.16 12.35
C GLU A 454 15.48 15.95 13.57
N LEU A 455 14.84 15.78 14.73
CA LEU A 455 15.52 15.63 16.00
C LEU A 455 15.62 14.15 16.38
N LYS A 456 16.75 13.74 16.96
CA LYS A 456 16.83 12.50 17.73
C LYS A 456 16.78 12.86 19.21
N VAL A 457 15.70 12.52 19.90
CA VAL A 457 15.41 12.93 21.29
C VAL A 457 15.55 11.74 22.24
N PHE A 458 15.94 12.02 23.48
CA PHE A 458 16.00 11.03 24.56
C PHE A 458 15.64 11.69 25.89
N TYR A 459 15.33 10.86 26.89
CA TYR A 459 15.06 11.34 28.25
C TYR A 459 16.32 11.18 29.12
N ASN A 460 16.74 12.27 29.75
CA ASN A 460 17.86 12.28 30.68
C ASN A 460 17.34 12.19 32.12
N SER A 461 17.45 11.00 32.72
CA SER A 461 17.00 10.71 34.08
C SER A 461 17.77 11.48 35.17
N SER A 462 18.97 11.99 34.89
CA SER A 462 19.76 12.73 35.88
C SER A 462 19.25 14.15 36.12
N ILE A 463 18.57 14.73 35.13
CA ILE A 463 18.01 16.09 35.20
C ILE A 463 16.49 16.13 35.00
N ASP A 464 15.86 14.96 34.87
CA ASP A 464 14.42 14.76 34.63
C ASP A 464 13.88 15.58 33.45
N ARG A 465 14.60 15.56 32.31
CA ARG A 465 14.24 16.34 31.12
C ARG A 465 14.51 15.61 29.81
N PHE A 466 13.74 15.96 28.78
CA PHE A 466 14.00 15.54 27.41
C PHE A 466 15.08 16.40 26.78
N GLN A 467 15.95 15.75 26.02
CA GLN A 467 17.07 16.39 25.35
C GLN A 467 17.22 15.90 23.92
N MET A 468 17.66 16.82 23.06
CA MET A 468 18.09 16.54 21.71
C MET A 468 19.50 15.93 21.73
N PHE A 469 19.61 14.75 21.16
CA PHE A 469 20.86 14.05 20.88
C PHE A 469 21.44 14.44 19.50
N LYS A 470 20.59 14.60 18.49
CA LYS A 470 20.95 15.07 17.15
C LYS A 470 19.87 15.98 16.55
N CYS A 471 20.28 16.84 15.64
CA CYS A 471 19.46 17.74 14.85
C CYS A 471 19.91 17.66 13.39
N ASP A 472 19.05 17.24 12.47
CA ASP A 472 19.36 17.08 11.04
C ASP A 472 20.67 16.29 10.82
N LEU A 473 20.77 15.15 11.53
CA LEU A 473 21.94 14.24 11.59
C LEU A 473 23.21 14.81 12.27
N GLN A 474 23.24 16.10 12.61
CA GLN A 474 24.33 16.81 13.29
C GLN A 474 24.18 16.78 14.82
N ASN A 475 25.29 17.01 15.54
CA ASN A 475 25.27 17.08 17.02
C ASN A 475 24.76 18.42 17.57
N HIS A 476 24.68 19.44 16.72
CA HIS A 476 24.19 20.78 17.05
C HIS A 476 23.24 21.22 15.94
N CYS A 477 22.12 21.88 16.29
CA CYS A 477 21.27 22.46 15.26
C CYS A 477 21.99 23.62 14.58
N TRP A 478 21.88 23.67 13.25
CA TRP A 478 22.46 24.73 12.43
C TRP A 478 21.76 26.09 12.63
N ASP A 479 20.54 26.07 13.17
CA ASP A 479 19.76 27.25 13.52
C ASP A 479 20.08 27.80 14.93
N GLY A 480 20.89 27.05 15.71
CA GLY A 480 21.40 27.44 17.00
C GLY A 480 20.49 27.14 18.20
N HIS A 481 19.58 26.15 18.10
CA HIS A 481 18.88 25.63 19.27
C HIS A 481 19.79 24.87 20.25
N ASP A 482 19.59 25.13 21.53
CA ASP A 482 20.13 24.35 22.65
C ASP A 482 19.59 22.91 22.64
N SER A 483 20.32 22.00 23.28
CA SER A 483 19.94 20.59 23.37
C SER A 483 18.79 20.29 24.33
N GLN A 484 18.34 21.25 25.13
CA GLN A 484 17.25 21.05 26.08
C GLN A 484 15.90 21.38 25.45
N LEU A 485 14.92 20.51 25.70
CA LEU A 485 13.53 20.72 25.31
C LEU A 485 12.71 21.11 26.54
N TRP A 486 11.79 22.03 26.35
CA TRP A 486 10.97 22.61 27.41
C TRP A 486 9.52 22.20 27.21
N PRO A 487 8.74 21.92 28.27
CA PRO A 487 7.30 21.79 28.12
C PRO A 487 6.74 23.05 27.47
N SER A 488 5.94 22.90 26.42
CA SER A 488 5.28 24.02 25.78
C SER A 488 4.00 24.33 26.57
N ASP A 489 3.88 25.55 27.07
CA ASP A 489 2.65 26.07 27.64
C ASP A 489 1.72 26.38 26.45
N GLY A 490 0.92 25.38 26.07
CA GLY A 490 0.11 25.40 24.83
C GLY A 490 -0.76 26.63 24.61
#